data_AF-A0AAD5PCU0-F1
#
_entry.id   AF-A0AAD5PCU0-F1
#
_cell.length_a   1.000
_cell.length_b   1.000
_cell.length_c   1.000
_cell.angle_alpha   90.00
_cell.angle_beta   90.00
_cell.angle_gamma   90.00
#
_symmetry.space_group_name_H-M   'P 1'
#
loop_
_entity.id
_entity.type
_entity.pdbx_description
1 polymer ?
#
loop_
_entity_poly.entity_id
_entity_poly.type
_entity_poly.pdbx_seq_one_letter_code
_entity_poly.pdbx_strand_id
1 'polypeptide(L)'
;MINPEGQQSTFWRICDDEGNCHCDWRLTLGDCYEDTPMRIIYIINAIGSAIVTVIGRYSSPSSFIYYGLKYSTQHVDKSTCALLFYRIYYRKQQIFDCRTPTGFVRPKPIEAMLFMAAIFNFLRMLQAIIVVTDAAPNPAFRSFLYEIPWQFGLGAFSCYVFGIAHTVADSSKSLYNAWFRSPVRIDILGTAFICAPFISNNICSIAAGIFALRGEDFLASQFTHALYYLWTVYCFSLGFMVLIAGLRLLRLLNHHLRMQHDLRVNIAKIKSGTFKVKAIMLVGVVCLWVFAFILCMYGVFRDPVTRNTGLNLAISAVWTYDGLAATLLVELALILNPRMTASLGVSNMSGNGSSTGQPTSNSLTTSDGRNVTSMDTTHSKWEKFGTVSRGSMGHTQQTVSNGGFSTGGFGANTGNDGLPRYSISDMSMDILKGHGGGPNSNASFYTAGDLSRPSSPPTSNAPSYGMTGIGEIEQDRMNYNATTGQVRTPPRYVIPAIDEQRQLDMDSFSTLGGNNSVMSSSHLMGHYSPPSTYQHL
;
A
#
# COMPACT_ATOMS: atom_id res chain seq x y z
N MET A 1 38.13 -3.46 34.36
CA MET A 1 39.58 -3.18 34.39
C MET A 1 39.74 -1.68 34.44
N ILE A 2 40.54 -1.17 35.36
CA ILE A 2 40.80 0.26 35.48
C ILE A 2 42.06 0.51 34.66
N ASN A 3 41.94 1.26 33.56
CA ASN A 3 43.09 1.71 32.77
C ASN A 3 43.99 2.59 33.66
N PRO A 4 45.32 2.71 33.46
CA PRO A 4 46.20 3.53 34.30
C PRO A 4 45.79 5.02 34.37
N GLU A 5 44.97 5.48 33.44
CA GLU A 5 44.38 6.83 33.42
C GLU A 5 43.06 6.97 34.22
N GLY A 6 42.59 5.90 34.86
CA GLY A 6 41.40 5.91 35.71
C GLY A 6 40.06 5.89 34.95
N GLN A 7 40.07 5.77 33.62
CA GLN A 7 38.83 5.62 32.85
C GLN A 7 38.29 4.18 32.98
N GLN A 8 37.11 4.06 33.58
CA GLN A 8 36.39 2.79 33.67
C GLN A 8 35.61 2.56 32.38
N SER A 9 35.81 1.38 31.76
CA SER A 9 34.92 0.89 30.70
C SER A 9 33.49 0.86 31.24
N THR A 10 32.55 1.41 30.49
CA THR A 10 31.11 1.41 30.82
C THR A 10 30.35 0.76 29.69
N PHE A 11 29.11 0.33 29.96
CA PHE A 11 28.24 -0.26 28.95
C PHE A 11 28.14 0.51 27.61
N TRP A 12 28.21 1.84 27.63
CA TRP A 12 28.09 2.71 26.45
C TRP A 12 29.43 3.28 25.96
N ARG A 13 30.54 2.98 26.65
CA ARG A 13 31.90 3.37 26.28
C ARG A 13 32.85 2.21 26.56
N ILE A 14 33.22 1.50 25.52
CA ILE A 14 34.09 0.31 25.59
C ILE A 14 35.50 0.76 25.22
N CYS A 15 36.44 0.68 26.17
CA CYS A 15 37.84 1.00 25.92
C CYS A 15 38.65 -0.25 25.57
N ASP A 16 39.54 -0.13 24.59
CA ASP A 16 40.48 -1.18 24.19
C ASP A 16 41.70 -1.24 25.14
N ASP A 17 42.61 -2.18 24.86
CA ASP A 17 43.83 -2.37 25.66
C ASP A 17 44.85 -1.24 25.46
N GLU A 18 44.69 -0.42 24.41
CA GLU A 18 45.53 0.75 24.09
C GLU A 18 45.02 2.01 24.81
N GLY A 19 43.86 1.92 25.47
CA GLY A 19 43.20 3.03 26.14
C GLY A 19 42.32 3.90 25.25
N ASN A 20 42.12 3.53 23.98
CA ASN A 20 41.16 4.19 23.12
C ASN A 20 39.75 3.76 23.49
N CYS A 21 38.89 4.71 23.81
CA CYS A 21 37.50 4.46 24.14
C CYS A 21 36.59 4.62 22.92
N HIS A 22 35.82 3.57 22.64
CA HIS A 22 34.83 3.51 21.57
C HIS A 22 33.42 3.72 22.11
N CYS A 23 32.63 4.53 21.42
CA CYS A 23 31.27 4.85 21.81
C CYS A 23 30.26 3.85 21.24
N ASP A 24 29.27 3.49 22.05
CA ASP A 24 28.02 2.95 21.53
C ASP A 24 27.23 4.12 20.89
N TRP A 25 27.28 4.19 19.56
CA TRP A 25 26.71 5.26 18.73
C TRP A 25 25.20 5.48 18.95
N ARG A 26 24.50 4.56 19.62
CA ARG A 26 23.09 4.69 19.99
C ARG A 26 22.89 5.60 21.21
N LEU A 27 23.86 5.63 22.11
CA LEU A 27 23.74 6.22 23.44
C LEU A 27 24.60 7.47 23.62
N THR A 28 25.81 7.50 23.10
CA THR A 28 26.67 8.69 23.24
C THR A 28 27.62 8.83 22.07
N LEU A 29 28.02 10.07 21.82
CA LEU A 29 29.03 10.43 20.82
C LEU A 29 30.30 11.01 21.47
N GLY A 30 30.18 11.59 22.68
CA GLY A 30 31.24 12.37 23.31
C GLY A 30 32.35 11.52 23.96
N ASP A 31 33.54 12.12 24.03
CA ASP A 31 34.80 11.56 24.56
C ASP A 31 35.12 10.14 24.09
N CYS A 32 34.95 9.92 22.79
CA CYS A 32 35.35 8.68 22.12
C CYS A 32 36.18 9.00 20.88
N TYR A 33 36.95 8.01 20.45
CA TYR A 33 37.81 8.11 19.27
C TYR A 33 37.01 8.51 18.00
N GLU A 34 35.75 8.10 17.89
CA GLU A 34 34.89 8.36 16.74
C GLU A 34 33.89 9.54 16.87
N ASP A 35 34.02 10.44 17.85
CA ASP A 35 33.01 11.50 18.10
C ASP A 35 32.71 12.32 16.84
N THR A 36 33.74 12.84 16.17
CA THR A 36 33.59 13.71 14.98
C THR A 36 32.85 13.01 13.84
N PRO A 37 33.28 11.84 13.33
CA PRO A 37 32.57 11.17 12.24
C PRO A 37 31.16 10.73 12.63
N MET A 38 30.92 10.26 13.86
CA MET A 38 29.57 9.89 14.29
C MET A 38 28.64 11.10 14.38
N ARG A 39 29.14 12.24 14.86
CA ARG A 39 28.39 13.50 14.92
C ARG A 39 27.98 13.96 13.52
N ILE A 40 28.85 13.83 12.52
CA ILE A 40 28.52 14.13 11.12
C ILE A 40 27.40 13.22 10.63
N ILE A 41 27.47 11.91 10.89
CA ILE A 41 26.42 10.94 10.51
C ILE A 41 25.06 11.36 11.08
N TYR A 42 25.00 11.71 12.36
CA TYR A 42 23.75 12.14 12.99
C TYR A 42 23.23 13.50 12.50
N ILE A 43 24.11 14.46 12.20
CA ILE A 43 23.70 15.75 11.60
C ILE A 43 23.06 15.51 10.23
N ILE A 44 23.69 14.70 9.37
CA ILE A 44 23.14 14.36 8.05
C ILE A 44 21.79 13.65 8.21
N ASN A 45 21.66 12.75 9.18
CA ASN A 45 20.40 12.08 9.46
C ASN A 45 19.30 13.03 9.94
N ALA A 46 19.62 13.99 10.81
CA ALA A 46 18.67 15.00 11.27
C ALA A 46 18.16 15.85 10.10
N ILE A 47 19.08 16.34 9.25
CA ILE A 47 18.76 17.11 8.06
C ILE A 47 17.94 16.26 7.08
N GLY A 48 18.38 15.03 6.79
CA GLY A 48 17.69 14.10 5.90
C GLY A 48 16.27 13.80 6.38
N SER A 49 16.10 13.49 7.67
CA SER A 49 14.79 13.19 8.25
C SER A 49 13.85 14.41 8.20
N ALA A 50 14.39 15.62 8.45
CA ALA A 50 13.64 16.86 8.29
C ALA A 50 13.22 17.06 6.83
N ILE A 51 14.16 16.85 5.91
CA ILE A 51 13.93 16.92 4.47
C ILE A 51 12.84 15.95 4.08
N VAL A 52 12.91 14.65 4.39
CA VAL A 52 11.87 13.67 4.02
C VAL A 52 10.51 14.01 4.60
N THR A 53 10.47 14.45 5.85
CA THR A 53 9.22 14.93 6.48
C THR A 53 8.60 16.10 5.68
N VAL A 54 9.42 16.91 5.02
CA VAL A 54 9.00 18.05 4.17
C VAL A 54 8.86 17.68 2.67
N ILE A 55 9.65 16.75 2.13
CA ILE A 55 9.95 16.51 0.70
C ILE A 55 9.02 15.53 -0.02
N GLY A 56 7.95 15.00 0.58
CA GLY A 56 6.80 14.51 -0.23
C GLY A 56 6.03 15.63 -0.95
N ARG A 57 6.75 16.69 -1.34
CA ARG A 57 6.49 17.83 -2.19
C ARG A 57 6.44 17.47 -3.68
N TYR A 58 6.94 16.31 -4.12
CA TYR A 58 7.10 16.06 -5.55
C TYR A 58 6.29 14.88 -6.11
N SER A 59 5.43 15.22 -7.07
CA SER A 59 4.76 14.35 -8.05
C SER A 59 3.46 13.65 -7.62
N SER A 60 2.37 14.41 -7.82
CA SER A 60 1.30 13.91 -8.70
C SER A 60 0.74 15.04 -9.57
N PRO A 61 1.13 15.14 -10.86
CA PRO A 61 0.57 16.13 -11.78
C PRO A 61 -0.79 15.75 -12.40
N SER A 62 -1.57 14.78 -11.88
CA SER A 62 -2.56 14.11 -12.76
C SER A 62 -3.98 13.89 -12.24
N SER A 63 -4.48 14.69 -11.29
CA SER A 63 -5.93 14.62 -10.94
C SER A 63 -6.54 15.95 -10.50
N PHE A 64 -6.43 16.98 -11.34
CA PHE A 64 -7.27 18.18 -11.23
C PHE A 64 -7.76 18.70 -12.59
N ILE A 65 -8.08 17.79 -13.51
CA ILE A 65 -8.75 18.12 -14.78
C ILE A 65 -10.02 17.28 -14.83
N TYR A 66 -11.09 17.74 -14.18
CA TYR A 66 -12.46 17.32 -14.49
C TYR A 66 -13.51 18.33 -14.02
N TYR A 67 -13.23 19.63 -14.15
CA TYR A 67 -14.25 20.65 -14.39
C TYR A 67 -13.59 21.69 -15.28
N GLY A 68 -14.17 21.95 -16.46
CA GLY A 68 -13.61 22.77 -17.53
C GLY A 68 -13.54 24.26 -17.22
N LEU A 69 -12.91 24.64 -16.11
CA LEU A 69 -12.49 25.99 -15.82
C LEU A 69 -10.98 26.07 -15.97
N LYS A 70 -10.57 26.79 -17.01
CA LYS A 70 -9.22 27.16 -17.38
C LYS A 70 -8.64 28.11 -16.31
N TYR A 71 -8.45 27.63 -15.09
CA TYR A 71 -7.71 28.37 -14.07
C TYR A 71 -6.22 28.13 -14.27
N SER A 72 -5.53 29.25 -14.50
CA SER A 72 -4.09 29.41 -14.42
C SER A 72 -3.53 28.58 -13.26
N THR A 73 -2.67 27.63 -13.61
CA THR A 73 -1.94 26.75 -12.69
C THR A 73 -0.97 27.58 -11.85
N GLN A 74 -1.46 28.15 -10.75
CA GLN A 74 -0.61 28.67 -9.71
C GLN A 74 -0.19 27.52 -8.81
N HIS A 75 1.13 27.39 -8.65
CA HIS A 75 1.87 26.47 -7.79
C HIS A 75 1.17 26.22 -6.44
N VAL A 76 0.59 25.03 -6.27
CA VAL A 76 0.16 24.57 -4.95
C VAL A 76 1.08 23.44 -4.52
N ASP A 77 2.18 23.87 -3.94
CA ASP A 77 3.21 23.08 -3.28
C ASP A 77 2.63 22.46 -1.99
N LYS A 78 2.42 21.13 -1.97
CA LYS A 78 1.95 20.43 -0.76
C LYS A 78 2.95 19.34 -0.37
N SER A 79 3.62 19.53 0.78
CA SER A 79 4.49 18.55 1.47
C SER A 79 3.76 17.27 1.88
N THR A 80 4.46 16.20 2.29
CA THR A 80 3.82 14.97 2.88
C THR A 80 2.89 15.33 4.02
N CYS A 81 3.36 16.20 4.93
CA CYS A 81 2.56 16.75 6.01
C CYS A 81 1.38 17.56 5.48
N ALA A 82 1.55 18.37 4.41
CA ALA A 82 0.43 19.10 3.80
C ALA A 82 -0.53 18.19 3.04
N LEU A 83 -0.08 17.05 2.50
CA LEU A 83 -0.92 16.06 1.81
C LEU A 83 -1.72 15.26 2.84
N LEU A 84 -1.09 14.82 3.92
CA LEU A 84 -1.76 14.24 5.09
C LEU A 84 -2.73 15.26 5.69
N PHE A 85 -2.29 16.47 5.99
CA PHE A 85 -3.15 17.55 6.48
C PHE A 85 -4.30 17.84 5.52
N TYR A 86 -4.05 17.92 4.22
CA TYR A 86 -5.10 18.12 3.22
C TYR A 86 -6.10 16.96 3.19
N ARG A 87 -5.63 15.71 3.28
CA ARG A 87 -6.52 14.53 3.31
C ARG A 87 -7.33 14.45 4.60
N ILE A 88 -6.68 14.67 5.74
CA ILE A 88 -7.30 14.56 7.06
C ILE A 88 -8.24 15.75 7.30
N TYR A 89 -7.76 16.97 7.11
CA TYR A 89 -8.50 18.20 7.42
C TYR A 89 -9.52 18.54 6.32
N TYR A 90 -9.08 18.69 5.07
CA TYR A 90 -9.98 19.15 4.00
C TYR A 90 -10.88 18.04 3.45
N ARG A 91 -10.33 16.83 3.21
CA ARG A 91 -11.13 15.70 2.71
C ARG A 91 -11.84 14.91 3.80
N LYS A 92 -11.62 15.25 5.08
CA LYS A 92 -12.16 14.52 6.24
C LYS A 92 -11.90 13.00 6.15
N GLN A 93 -10.78 12.61 5.53
CA GLN A 93 -10.42 11.20 5.41
C GLN A 93 -9.93 10.70 6.76
N GLN A 94 -10.64 9.73 7.31
CA GLN A 94 -10.21 9.03 8.51
C GLN A 94 -8.96 8.18 8.20
N ILE A 95 -7.93 8.30 9.02
CA ILE A 95 -6.70 7.49 8.95
C ILE A 95 -6.99 6.05 9.39
N PHE A 96 -7.77 5.95 10.46
CA PHE A 96 -8.21 4.70 11.04
C PHE A 96 -9.73 4.65 11.02
N ASP A 97 -10.27 3.50 10.66
CA ASP A 97 -11.68 3.20 10.83
C ASP A 97 -11.91 2.53 12.19
N CYS A 98 -12.56 3.25 13.09
CA CYS A 98 -12.90 2.74 14.43
C CYS A 98 -14.33 2.14 14.47
N ARG A 99 -15.11 2.24 13.39
CA ARG A 99 -16.52 1.79 13.36
C ARG A 99 -16.65 0.37 12.83
N THR A 100 -15.87 -0.54 13.39
CA THR A 100 -15.86 -1.93 12.98
C THR A 100 -16.70 -2.77 13.93
N PRO A 101 -17.42 -3.80 13.44
CA PRO A 101 -18.20 -4.68 14.31
C PRO A 101 -17.33 -5.50 15.25
N THR A 102 -16.02 -5.60 14.97
CA THR A 102 -15.06 -6.32 15.82
C THR A 102 -14.51 -5.46 16.95
N GLY A 103 -14.75 -4.14 16.94
CA GLY A 103 -14.21 -3.20 17.93
C GLY A 103 -12.73 -2.85 17.76
N PHE A 104 -12.07 -3.44 16.75
CA PHE A 104 -10.65 -3.17 16.46
C PHE A 104 -10.48 -1.99 15.50
N VAL A 105 -9.38 -1.27 15.68
CA VAL A 105 -8.99 -0.13 14.85
C VAL A 105 -8.44 -0.65 13.52
N ARG A 106 -9.08 -0.31 12.39
CA ARG A 106 -8.63 -0.72 11.06
C ARG A 106 -7.86 0.40 10.35
N PRO A 107 -6.57 0.23 10.06
CA PRO A 107 -5.80 1.25 9.35
C PRO A 107 -6.21 1.33 7.88
N LYS A 108 -6.32 2.55 7.33
CA LYS A 108 -6.31 2.72 5.87
C LYS A 108 -4.86 2.62 5.39
N PRO A 109 -4.57 1.74 4.41
CA PRO A 109 -3.20 1.29 4.18
C PRO A 109 -2.23 2.42 3.82
N ILE A 110 -2.63 3.34 2.95
CA ILE A 110 -1.73 4.41 2.49
C ILE A 110 -1.70 5.55 3.51
N GLU A 111 -2.86 5.99 4.00
CA GLU A 111 -2.98 7.10 4.94
C GLU A 111 -2.30 6.80 6.28
N ALA A 112 -2.54 5.61 6.85
CA ALA A 112 -1.94 5.20 8.12
C ALA A 112 -0.44 4.94 8.00
N MET A 113 0.02 4.33 6.90
CA MET A 113 1.45 4.15 6.63
C MET A 113 2.18 5.49 6.56
N LEU A 114 1.65 6.45 5.78
CA LEU A 114 2.26 7.79 5.66
C LEU A 114 2.26 8.54 6.98
N PHE A 115 1.18 8.43 7.77
CA PHE A 115 1.10 9.04 9.10
C PHE A 115 2.17 8.48 10.05
N MET A 116 2.30 7.16 10.14
CA MET A 116 3.32 6.52 10.97
C MET A 116 4.74 6.83 10.48
N ALA A 117 4.96 6.85 9.15
CA ALA A 117 6.26 7.22 8.57
C ALA A 117 6.64 8.69 8.83
N ALA A 118 5.67 9.60 8.86
CA ALA A 118 5.91 11.00 9.23
C ALA A 118 6.32 11.12 10.71
N ILE A 119 5.63 10.41 11.61
CA ILE A 119 6.00 10.36 13.03
C ILE A 119 7.41 9.76 13.19
N PHE A 120 7.70 8.67 12.48
CA PHE A 120 9.02 8.05 12.47
C PHE A 120 10.13 9.05 12.13
N ASN A 121 10.04 9.75 11.00
CA ASN A 121 11.07 10.71 10.57
C ASN A 121 11.19 11.88 11.55
N PHE A 122 10.06 12.39 12.07
CA PHE A 122 10.07 13.44 13.07
C PHE A 122 10.81 13.01 14.35
N LEU A 123 10.53 11.80 14.86
CA LEU A 123 11.19 11.27 16.05
C LEU A 123 12.66 10.94 15.79
N ARG A 124 13.03 10.46 14.59
CA ARG A 124 14.43 10.27 14.18
C ARG A 124 15.21 11.59 14.17
N MET A 125 14.60 12.66 13.65
CA MET A 125 15.18 14.00 13.68
C MET A 125 15.40 14.47 15.12
N LEU A 126 14.38 14.35 15.98
CA LEU A 126 14.48 14.75 17.39
C LEU A 126 15.55 13.96 18.14
N GLN A 127 15.59 12.63 17.95
CA GLN A 127 16.59 11.76 18.55
C GLN A 127 18.00 12.13 18.10
N ALA A 128 18.21 12.41 16.81
CA ALA A 128 19.51 12.83 16.30
C ALA A 128 19.96 14.17 16.91
N ILE A 129 19.06 15.14 17.05
CA ILE A 129 19.37 16.44 17.69
C ILE A 129 19.78 16.23 19.15
N ILE A 130 19.04 15.41 19.91
CA ILE A 130 19.34 15.16 21.33
C ILE A 130 20.70 14.47 21.50
N VAL A 131 21.03 13.51 20.63
CA VAL A 131 22.32 12.80 20.68
C VAL A 131 23.47 13.72 20.28
N VAL A 132 23.32 14.57 19.25
CA VAL A 132 24.35 15.53 18.82
C VAL A 132 24.56 16.64 19.85
N THR A 133 23.50 17.19 20.42
CA THR A 133 23.59 18.28 21.40
C THR A 133 23.95 17.80 22.81
N ASP A 134 24.00 16.47 23.01
CA ASP A 134 24.19 15.84 24.32
C ASP A 134 23.15 16.28 25.37
N ALA A 135 22.02 16.85 24.96
CA ALA A 135 21.09 17.58 25.85
C ALA A 135 20.46 16.75 26.97
N ALA A 136 20.41 15.42 26.82
CA ALA A 136 19.88 14.50 27.83
C ALA A 136 20.84 13.32 28.05
N PRO A 137 21.87 13.44 28.91
CA PRO A 137 22.94 12.44 29.07
C PRO A 137 22.50 11.15 29.79
N ASN A 138 21.23 11.05 30.22
CA ASN A 138 20.72 9.84 30.84
C ASN A 138 20.64 8.69 29.81
N PRO A 139 21.42 7.61 29.96
CA PRO A 139 21.47 6.51 28.99
C PRO A 139 20.15 5.77 28.90
N ALA A 140 19.38 5.61 29.99
CA ALA A 140 18.05 4.98 29.94
C ALA A 140 17.06 5.77 29.10
N PHE A 141 17.08 7.10 29.22
CA PHE A 141 16.27 7.96 28.36
C PHE A 141 16.72 7.88 26.90
N ARG A 142 18.03 7.86 26.64
CA ARG A 142 18.57 7.73 25.27
C ARG A 142 18.25 6.38 24.63
N SER A 143 18.41 5.29 25.37
CA SER A 143 18.01 3.95 24.91
C SER A 143 16.53 3.93 24.54
N PHE A 144 15.67 4.46 25.39
CA PHE A 144 14.23 4.53 25.11
C PHE A 144 13.94 5.37 23.85
N LEU A 145 14.46 6.60 23.80
CA LEU A 145 14.23 7.52 22.69
C LEU A 145 14.80 6.99 21.36
N TYR A 146 15.87 6.20 21.41
CA TYR A 146 16.45 5.52 20.27
C TYR A 146 15.49 4.48 19.66
N GLU A 147 14.74 3.75 20.50
CA GLU A 147 13.86 2.66 20.08
C GLU A 147 12.48 3.10 19.57
N ILE A 148 11.92 4.18 20.14
CA ILE A 148 10.57 4.65 19.78
C ILE A 148 10.39 4.91 18.28
N PRO A 149 11.29 5.64 17.57
CA PRO A 149 11.10 5.86 16.14
C PRO A 149 10.94 4.53 15.40
N TRP A 150 11.80 3.55 15.64
CA TRP A 150 11.75 2.26 14.96
C TRP A 150 10.41 1.54 15.13
N GLN A 151 9.74 1.71 16.28
CA GLN A 151 8.39 1.17 16.52
C GLN A 151 7.36 1.78 15.56
N PHE A 152 7.44 3.09 15.28
CA PHE A 152 6.61 3.74 14.26
C PHE A 152 6.99 3.31 12.83
N GLY A 153 8.26 3.07 12.54
CA GLY A 153 8.72 2.54 11.26
C GLY A 153 8.12 1.15 10.96
N LEU A 154 8.21 0.22 11.92
CA LEU A 154 7.58 -1.10 11.83
C LEU A 154 6.05 -0.99 11.78
N GLY A 155 5.48 -0.07 12.57
CA GLY A 155 4.05 0.24 12.57
C GLY A 155 3.54 0.74 11.22
N ALA A 156 4.35 1.49 10.46
CA ALA A 156 4.00 1.96 9.13
C ALA A 156 3.80 0.79 8.14
N PHE A 157 4.74 -0.15 8.10
CA PHE A 157 4.62 -1.35 7.25
C PHE A 157 3.50 -2.28 7.72
N SER A 158 3.31 -2.41 9.03
CA SER A 158 2.19 -3.18 9.60
C SER A 158 0.85 -2.58 9.16
N CYS A 159 0.65 -1.27 9.34
CA CYS A 159 -0.56 -0.57 8.91
C CYS A 159 -0.84 -0.76 7.41
N TYR A 160 0.20 -0.74 6.57
CA TYR A 160 0.06 -0.97 5.14
C TYR A 160 -0.46 -2.37 4.82
N VAL A 161 0.17 -3.42 5.37
CA VAL A 161 -0.21 -4.82 5.10
C VAL A 161 -1.61 -5.12 5.62
N PHE A 162 -1.91 -4.77 6.86
CA PHE A 162 -3.22 -5.04 7.45
C PHE A 162 -4.31 -4.16 6.82
N GLY A 163 -4.01 -2.91 6.46
CA GLY A 163 -4.95 -2.06 5.75
C GLY A 163 -5.32 -2.59 4.35
N ILE A 164 -4.34 -3.15 3.63
CA ILE A 164 -4.61 -3.88 2.39
C ILE A 164 -5.45 -5.11 2.67
N ALA A 165 -5.14 -5.87 3.72
CA ALA A 165 -5.88 -7.06 4.07
C ALA A 165 -7.38 -6.78 4.29
N HIS A 166 -7.70 -5.70 4.99
CA HIS A 166 -9.07 -5.24 5.19
C HIS A 166 -9.73 -4.75 3.90
N THR A 167 -9.01 -3.97 3.09
CA THR A 167 -9.56 -3.47 1.81
C THR A 167 -9.92 -4.64 0.88
N VAL A 168 -9.08 -5.68 0.84
CA VAL A 168 -9.35 -6.90 0.08
C VAL A 168 -10.55 -7.65 0.65
N ALA A 169 -10.65 -7.75 1.99
CA ALA A 169 -11.78 -8.37 2.69
C ALA A 169 -13.13 -7.78 2.27
N ASP A 170 -13.19 -6.45 2.25
CA ASP A 170 -14.41 -5.71 1.97
C ASP A 170 -14.82 -5.82 0.49
N SER A 171 -13.83 -5.92 -0.41
CA SER A 171 -14.08 -6.02 -1.85
C SER A 171 -14.58 -7.39 -2.31
N SER A 172 -14.23 -8.49 -1.62
CA SER A 172 -14.60 -9.85 -2.03
C SER A 172 -14.66 -10.84 -0.86
N LYS A 173 -15.87 -11.18 -0.41
CA LYS A 173 -16.09 -12.13 0.69
C LYS A 173 -15.54 -13.53 0.40
N SER A 174 -15.67 -14.00 -0.85
CA SER A 174 -15.19 -15.33 -1.25
C SER A 174 -13.68 -15.44 -1.12
N LEU A 175 -12.96 -14.42 -1.59
CA LEU A 175 -11.51 -14.38 -1.50
C LEU A 175 -11.03 -14.19 -0.08
N TYR A 176 -11.76 -13.38 0.67
CA TYR A 176 -11.46 -13.17 2.07
C TYR A 176 -11.52 -14.48 2.86
N ASN A 177 -12.60 -15.24 2.71
CA ASN A 177 -12.76 -16.53 3.38
C ASN A 177 -11.67 -17.54 2.96
N ALA A 178 -11.20 -17.47 1.72
CA ALA A 178 -10.08 -18.29 1.24
C ALA A 178 -8.73 -17.86 1.84
N TRP A 179 -8.56 -16.56 2.15
CA TRP A 179 -7.32 -16.04 2.72
C TRP A 179 -7.27 -16.19 4.24
N PHE A 180 -8.35 -15.78 4.91
CA PHE A 180 -8.48 -15.79 6.36
C PHE A 180 -9.82 -16.38 6.75
N ARG A 181 -9.75 -17.46 7.52
CA ARG A 181 -10.94 -18.13 8.04
C ARG A 181 -11.73 -17.27 9.04
N SER A 182 -11.10 -16.25 9.62
CA SER A 182 -11.72 -15.35 10.60
C SER A 182 -11.14 -13.93 10.54
N PRO A 183 -11.99 -12.89 10.49
CA PRO A 183 -11.54 -11.49 10.49
C PRO A 183 -10.90 -11.04 11.78
N VAL A 184 -11.42 -11.54 12.90
CA VAL A 184 -10.93 -11.20 14.25
C VAL A 184 -9.47 -11.60 14.40
N ARG A 185 -9.02 -12.69 13.76
CA ARG A 185 -7.62 -13.13 13.82
C ARG A 185 -6.66 -12.14 13.15
N ILE A 186 -7.07 -11.51 12.04
CA ILE A 186 -6.27 -10.49 11.36
C ILE A 186 -6.20 -9.24 12.23
N ASP A 187 -7.34 -8.82 12.78
CA ASP A 187 -7.44 -7.65 13.64
C ASP A 187 -6.52 -7.80 14.88
N ILE A 188 -6.55 -8.97 15.54
CA ILE A 188 -5.67 -9.31 16.67
C ILE A 188 -4.21 -9.32 16.22
N LEU A 189 -3.89 -9.98 15.11
CA LEU A 189 -2.51 -10.08 14.63
C LEU A 189 -1.94 -8.71 14.26
N GLY A 190 -2.72 -7.87 13.58
CA GLY A 190 -2.33 -6.51 13.21
C GLY A 190 -2.12 -5.62 14.43
N THR A 191 -3.03 -5.70 15.40
CA THR A 191 -2.88 -4.99 16.68
C THR A 191 -1.65 -5.48 17.44
N ALA A 192 -1.38 -6.80 17.45
CA ALA A 192 -0.20 -7.36 18.10
C ALA A 192 1.10 -6.86 17.45
N PHE A 193 1.21 -6.86 16.11
CA PHE A 193 2.39 -6.33 15.43
C PHE A 193 2.63 -4.83 15.66
N ILE A 194 1.55 -4.06 15.82
CA ILE A 194 1.65 -2.63 16.11
C ILE A 194 2.02 -2.40 17.59
N CYS A 195 1.37 -3.10 18.54
CA CYS A 195 1.50 -2.81 19.97
C CYS A 195 2.62 -3.58 20.68
N ALA A 196 2.91 -4.82 20.28
CA ALA A 196 3.88 -5.66 21.01
C ALA A 196 5.29 -5.05 21.06
N PRO A 197 5.85 -4.45 19.98
CA PRO A 197 7.15 -3.78 20.03
C PRO A 197 7.18 -2.59 21.00
N PHE A 198 6.09 -1.81 21.11
CA PHE A 198 6.01 -0.71 22.08
C PHE A 198 6.06 -1.20 23.53
N ILE A 199 5.65 -2.44 23.78
CA ILE A 199 5.68 -3.01 25.13
C ILE A 199 7.03 -3.69 25.34
N SER A 200 7.35 -4.73 24.56
CA SER A 200 8.52 -5.56 24.79
C SER A 200 9.83 -4.80 24.60
N ASN A 201 9.96 -3.99 23.54
CA ASN A 201 11.23 -3.36 23.22
C ASN A 201 11.52 -2.18 24.14
N ASN A 202 10.49 -1.42 24.53
CA ASN A 202 10.68 -0.36 25.53
C ASN A 202 11.03 -0.91 26.91
N ILE A 203 10.44 -2.05 27.33
CA ILE A 203 10.83 -2.70 28.58
C ILE A 203 12.31 -3.12 28.54
N CYS A 204 12.75 -3.81 27.48
CA CYS A 204 14.15 -4.22 27.35
C CYS A 204 15.10 -3.03 27.26
N SER A 205 14.73 -1.98 26.52
CA SER A 205 15.56 -0.79 26.33
C SER A 205 15.72 0.03 27.61
N ILE A 206 14.63 0.27 28.35
CA ILE A 206 14.66 0.97 29.65
C ILE A 206 15.43 0.13 30.68
N ALA A 207 15.18 -1.18 30.74
CA ALA A 207 15.90 -2.08 31.64
C ALA A 207 17.41 -2.06 31.36
N ALA A 208 17.81 -2.16 30.09
CA ALA A 208 19.22 -2.08 29.70
C ALA A 208 19.87 -0.78 30.17
N GLY A 209 19.20 0.37 29.97
CA GLY A 209 19.72 1.65 30.43
C GLY A 209 19.79 1.81 31.95
N ILE A 210 18.83 1.27 32.71
CA ILE A 210 18.84 1.30 34.18
C ILE A 210 19.98 0.43 34.73
N PHE A 211 20.17 -0.78 34.21
CA PHE A 211 21.27 -1.64 34.64
C PHE A 211 22.63 -1.04 34.28
N ALA A 212 22.72 -0.40 33.12
CA ALA A 212 23.93 0.33 32.72
C ALA A 212 24.24 1.49 33.69
N LEU A 213 23.22 2.24 34.15
CA LEU A 213 23.39 3.29 35.17
C LEU A 213 23.88 2.77 36.52
N ARG A 214 23.57 1.52 36.86
CA ARG A 214 24.00 0.87 38.10
C ARG A 214 25.41 0.29 38.03
N GLY A 215 26.05 0.31 36.85
CA GLY A 215 27.31 -0.38 36.60
C GLY A 215 27.16 -1.90 36.46
N GLU A 216 25.93 -2.41 36.30
CA GLU A 216 25.65 -3.83 36.08
C GLU A 216 25.71 -4.17 34.58
N ASP A 217 26.89 -3.96 33.97
CA ASP A 217 27.11 -4.01 32.51
C ASP A 217 26.70 -5.36 31.89
N PHE A 218 26.88 -6.47 32.61
CA PHE A 218 26.48 -7.80 32.15
C PHE A 218 24.96 -7.88 31.91
N LEU A 219 24.15 -7.41 32.86
CA LEU A 219 22.70 -7.43 32.73
C LEU A 219 22.23 -6.45 31.65
N ALA A 220 22.84 -5.26 31.57
CA ALA A 220 22.57 -4.30 30.51
C ALA A 220 22.82 -4.89 29.11
N SER A 221 23.89 -5.67 28.97
CA SER A 221 24.22 -6.40 27.74
C SER A 221 23.18 -7.48 27.41
N GLN A 222 22.76 -8.28 28.39
CA GLN A 222 21.73 -9.30 28.18
C GLN A 222 20.39 -8.70 27.71
N PHE A 223 19.94 -7.61 28.33
CA PHE A 223 18.71 -6.92 27.89
C PHE A 223 18.85 -6.32 26.50
N THR A 224 20.04 -5.84 26.13
CA THR A 224 20.31 -5.33 24.78
C THR A 224 20.32 -6.44 23.74
N HIS A 225 20.91 -7.60 24.03
CA HIS A 225 20.82 -8.76 23.15
C HIS A 225 19.36 -9.22 22.99
N ALA A 226 18.61 -9.32 24.09
CA ALA A 226 17.19 -9.68 24.05
C ALA A 226 16.38 -8.70 23.19
N LEU A 227 16.64 -7.39 23.31
CA LEU A 227 16.04 -6.35 22.46
C LEU A 227 16.30 -6.59 20.97
N TYR A 228 17.54 -6.93 20.58
CA TYR A 228 17.88 -7.20 19.19
C TYR A 228 17.29 -8.50 18.64
N TYR A 229 17.20 -9.54 19.47
CA TYR A 229 16.49 -10.76 19.10
C TYR A 229 14.99 -10.52 18.92
N LEU A 230 14.35 -9.74 19.80
CA LEU A 230 12.95 -9.35 19.66
C LEU A 230 12.72 -8.58 18.36
N TRP A 231 13.55 -7.59 18.06
CA TRP A 231 13.50 -6.87 16.80
C TRP A 231 13.66 -7.77 15.58
N THR A 232 14.62 -8.69 15.61
CA THR A 232 14.83 -9.69 14.55
C THR A 232 13.56 -10.50 14.32
N VAL A 233 12.93 -11.01 15.40
CA VAL A 233 11.68 -11.78 15.32
C VAL A 233 10.55 -10.94 14.73
N TYR A 234 10.35 -9.71 15.19
CA TYR A 234 9.29 -8.83 14.67
C TYR A 234 9.49 -8.48 13.20
N CYS A 235 10.69 -8.06 12.80
CA CYS A 235 10.99 -7.69 11.42
C CYS A 235 10.93 -8.89 10.47
N PHE A 236 11.47 -10.04 10.88
CA PHE A 236 11.45 -11.26 10.07
C PHE A 236 10.02 -11.78 9.86
N SER A 237 9.25 -11.88 10.96
CA SER A 237 7.86 -12.36 10.89
C SER A 237 6.95 -11.39 10.11
N LEU A 238 7.08 -10.07 10.30
CA LEU A 238 6.35 -9.09 9.51
C LEU A 238 6.77 -9.16 8.04
N GLY A 239 8.06 -9.26 7.74
CA GLY A 239 8.56 -9.38 6.37
C GLY A 239 7.99 -10.61 5.66
N PHE A 240 7.92 -11.76 6.34
CA PHE A 240 7.30 -12.98 5.80
C PHE A 240 5.79 -12.79 5.55
N MET A 241 5.09 -12.13 6.48
CA MET A 241 3.67 -11.79 6.31
C MET A 241 3.43 -10.85 5.12
N VAL A 242 4.24 -9.81 4.97
CA VAL A 242 4.19 -8.87 3.82
C VAL A 242 4.41 -9.64 2.52
N LEU A 243 5.39 -10.54 2.47
CA LEU A 243 5.71 -11.33 1.29
C LEU A 243 4.54 -12.25 0.89
N ILE A 244 3.98 -13.01 1.84
CA ILE A 244 2.85 -13.91 1.56
C ILE A 244 1.60 -13.13 1.16
N ALA A 245 1.21 -12.12 1.93
CA ALA A 245 0.06 -11.28 1.64
C ALA A 245 0.22 -10.63 0.26
N GLY A 246 1.42 -10.15 0.00
CA GLY A 246 1.83 -9.56 -1.25
C GLY A 246 1.68 -10.46 -2.45
N LEU A 247 2.34 -11.63 -2.43
CA LEU A 247 2.27 -12.61 -3.52
C LEU A 247 0.82 -13.04 -3.80
N ARG A 248 0.00 -13.22 -2.77
CA ARG A 248 -1.43 -13.55 -2.92
C ARG A 248 -2.21 -12.42 -3.57
N LEU A 249 -2.01 -11.18 -3.12
CA LEU A 249 -2.64 -10.01 -3.72
C LEU A 249 -2.28 -9.86 -5.20
N LEU A 250 -1.02 -10.11 -5.57
CA LEU A 250 -0.58 -10.04 -6.96
C LEU A 250 -1.23 -11.11 -7.84
N ARG A 251 -1.36 -12.35 -7.32
CA ARG A 251 -2.06 -13.43 -8.03
C ARG A 251 -3.52 -13.06 -8.28
N LEU A 252 -4.21 -12.54 -7.28
CA LEU A 252 -5.58 -12.09 -7.40
C LEU A 252 -5.73 -10.96 -8.42
N LEU A 253 -4.90 -9.92 -8.31
CA LEU A 253 -4.98 -8.75 -9.17
C LEU A 253 -4.69 -9.12 -10.63
N ASN A 254 -3.74 -10.02 -10.86
CA ASN A 254 -3.49 -10.57 -12.20
C ASN A 254 -4.69 -11.38 -12.73
N HIS A 255 -5.39 -12.12 -11.87
CA HIS A 255 -6.59 -12.87 -12.26
C HIS A 255 -7.74 -11.93 -12.66
N HIS A 256 -8.04 -10.91 -11.84
CA HIS A 256 -9.05 -9.91 -12.17
C HIS A 256 -8.70 -9.07 -13.39
N LEU A 257 -7.42 -8.72 -13.57
CA LEU A 257 -6.95 -8.00 -14.77
C LEU A 257 -7.14 -8.81 -16.05
N ARG A 258 -6.98 -10.14 -15.99
CA ARG A 258 -7.25 -11.02 -17.14
C ARG A 258 -8.75 -11.07 -17.46
N MET A 259 -9.60 -11.15 -16.43
CA MET A 259 -11.07 -11.10 -16.59
C MET A 259 -11.58 -9.75 -17.11
N GLN A 260 -10.96 -8.63 -16.71
CA GLN A 260 -11.38 -7.28 -17.13
C GLN A 260 -10.78 -6.81 -18.46
N HIS A 261 -9.96 -7.62 -19.12
CA HIS A 261 -9.31 -7.25 -20.38
C HIS A 261 -10.33 -6.92 -21.50
N ASP A 262 -11.57 -7.40 -21.38
CA ASP A 262 -12.65 -7.10 -22.31
C ASP A 262 -13.15 -5.64 -22.23
N LEU A 263 -12.85 -4.90 -21.16
CA LEU A 263 -13.22 -3.49 -20.98
C LEU A 263 -12.01 -2.57 -21.27
N ARG A 264 -11.65 -2.44 -22.56
CA ARG A 264 -10.45 -1.75 -23.07
C ARG A 264 -10.12 -0.36 -22.49
N VAL A 265 -11.10 0.40 -22.00
CA VAL A 265 -10.93 1.83 -21.67
C VAL A 265 -10.20 2.08 -20.34
N ASN A 266 -10.07 1.08 -19.45
CA ASN A 266 -9.50 1.29 -18.09
C ASN A 266 -8.18 0.56 -17.81
N ILE A 267 -7.59 -0.12 -18.78
CA ILE A 267 -6.42 -1.01 -18.57
C ILE A 267 -5.19 -0.24 -18.04
N ALA A 268 -4.91 0.95 -18.56
CA ALA A 268 -3.74 1.73 -18.17
C ALA A 268 -3.78 2.17 -16.69
N LYS A 269 -4.96 2.56 -16.19
CA LYS A 269 -5.14 3.02 -14.81
C LYS A 269 -5.01 1.88 -13.80
N ILE A 270 -5.51 0.69 -14.14
CA ILE A 270 -5.41 -0.48 -13.25
C ILE A 270 -3.98 -1.03 -13.22
N LYS A 271 -3.29 -1.07 -14.36
CA LYS A 271 -1.86 -1.43 -14.42
C LYS A 271 -1.01 -0.47 -13.57
N SER A 272 -1.33 0.83 -13.57
CA SER A 272 -0.69 1.82 -12.71
C SER A 272 -0.79 1.47 -11.23
N GLY A 273 -2.02 1.25 -10.73
CA GLY A 273 -2.25 0.97 -9.31
C GLY A 273 -1.56 -0.32 -8.88
N THR A 274 -1.62 -1.34 -9.73
CA THR A 274 -0.95 -2.62 -9.52
C THR A 274 0.56 -2.45 -9.37
N PHE A 275 1.19 -1.63 -10.22
CA PHE A 275 2.63 -1.39 -10.18
C PHE A 275 3.05 -0.70 -8.87
N LYS A 276 2.30 0.29 -8.41
CA LYS A 276 2.60 1.00 -7.15
C LYS A 276 2.57 0.06 -5.95
N VAL A 277 1.53 -0.77 -5.86
CA VAL A 277 1.40 -1.77 -4.78
C VAL A 277 2.56 -2.77 -4.81
N LYS A 278 2.93 -3.26 -6.00
CA LYS A 278 4.10 -4.15 -6.20
C LYS A 278 5.40 -3.51 -5.71
N ALA A 279 5.63 -2.24 -6.08
CA ALA A 279 6.85 -1.53 -5.72
C ALA A 279 6.97 -1.34 -4.20
N ILE A 280 5.93 -0.82 -3.53
CA ILE A 280 5.94 -0.59 -2.07
C ILE A 280 6.14 -1.91 -1.32
N MET A 281 5.47 -2.97 -1.78
CA MET A 281 5.56 -4.30 -1.18
C MET A 281 6.96 -4.90 -1.34
N LEU A 282 7.59 -4.79 -2.52
CA LEU A 282 8.95 -5.26 -2.74
C LEU A 282 9.95 -4.49 -1.87
N VAL A 283 9.85 -3.15 -1.84
CA VAL A 283 10.69 -2.29 -1.00
C VAL A 283 10.53 -2.68 0.48
N GLY A 284 9.30 -2.87 0.96
CA GLY A 284 9.04 -3.26 2.35
C GLY A 284 9.61 -4.63 2.72
N VAL A 285 9.48 -5.64 1.84
CA VAL A 285 10.06 -6.98 2.10
C VAL A 285 11.59 -6.92 2.17
N VAL A 286 12.23 -6.28 1.19
CA VAL A 286 13.69 -6.16 1.15
C VAL A 286 14.21 -5.40 2.37
N CYS A 287 13.59 -4.26 2.70
CA CYS A 287 13.96 -3.46 3.87
C CYS A 287 13.83 -4.26 5.17
N LEU A 288 12.68 -4.92 5.42
CA LEU A 288 12.46 -5.68 6.66
C LEU A 288 13.42 -6.88 6.80
N TRP A 289 13.74 -7.57 5.71
CA TRP A 289 14.63 -8.73 5.76
C TRP A 289 16.09 -8.34 5.92
N VAL A 290 16.55 -7.30 5.20
CA VAL A 290 17.90 -6.76 5.36
C VAL A 290 18.07 -6.22 6.77
N PHE A 291 17.08 -5.48 7.30
CA PHE A 291 17.12 -4.96 8.66
C PHE A 291 17.14 -6.10 9.70
N ALA A 292 16.29 -7.12 9.55
CA ALA A 292 16.30 -8.29 10.43
C ALA A 292 17.66 -9.02 10.43
N PHE A 293 18.30 -9.14 9.25
CA PHE A 293 19.63 -9.74 9.13
C PHE A 293 20.70 -8.90 9.84
N ILE A 294 20.71 -7.58 9.62
CA ILE A 294 21.65 -6.65 10.28
C ILE A 294 21.45 -6.66 11.79
N LEU A 295 20.22 -6.65 12.28
CA LEU A 295 19.87 -6.74 13.70
C LEU A 295 20.39 -8.03 14.34
N CYS A 296 20.18 -9.17 13.67
CA CYS A 296 20.66 -10.46 14.15
C CYS A 296 22.19 -10.50 14.19
N MET A 297 22.85 -10.02 13.14
CA MET A 297 24.31 -9.94 13.07
C MET A 297 24.86 -9.03 14.15
N TYR A 298 24.29 -7.83 14.35
CA TYR A 298 24.72 -6.92 15.40
C TYR A 298 24.47 -7.48 16.80
N GLY A 299 23.35 -8.16 17.02
CA GLY A 299 23.04 -8.81 18.29
C GLY A 299 24.04 -9.91 18.67
N VAL A 300 24.59 -10.63 17.68
CA VAL A 300 25.60 -11.68 17.90
C VAL A 300 27.02 -11.10 18.01
N PHE A 301 27.35 -10.10 17.20
CA PHE A 301 28.70 -9.56 17.05
C PHE A 301 28.86 -8.15 17.64
N ARG A 302 28.04 -7.77 18.63
CA ARG A 302 28.03 -6.41 19.19
C ARG A 302 29.41 -5.97 19.68
N ASP A 303 30.02 -6.76 20.57
CA ASP A 303 31.31 -6.43 21.19
C ASP A 303 32.45 -6.28 20.18
N PRO A 304 32.70 -7.24 19.26
CA PRO A 304 33.76 -7.07 18.25
C PRO A 304 33.48 -5.94 17.26
N VAL A 305 32.21 -5.66 16.95
CA VAL A 305 31.83 -4.54 16.06
C VAL A 305 32.08 -3.20 16.73
N THR A 306 31.72 -3.04 18.01
CA THR A 306 31.90 -1.77 18.72
C THR A 306 33.37 -1.45 19.01
N ARG A 307 34.22 -2.45 19.22
CA ARG A 307 35.67 -2.26 19.40
C ARG A 307 36.42 -1.91 18.11
N ASN A 308 35.83 -2.16 16.94
CA ASN A 308 36.46 -1.84 15.67
C ASN A 308 35.88 -0.54 15.11
N THR A 309 36.68 0.53 15.11
CA THR A 309 36.27 1.86 14.63
C THR A 309 35.60 1.84 13.25
N GLY A 310 36.18 1.11 12.29
CA GLY A 310 35.66 1.03 10.92
C GLY A 310 34.30 0.35 10.86
N LEU A 311 34.14 -0.80 11.53
CA LEU A 311 32.87 -1.53 11.58
C LEU A 311 31.81 -0.77 12.38
N ASN A 312 32.20 -0.12 13.49
CA ASN A 312 31.31 0.68 14.32
C ASN A 312 30.74 1.89 13.55
N LEU A 313 31.60 2.58 12.79
CA LEU A 313 31.18 3.68 11.91
C LEU A 313 30.32 3.19 10.75
N ALA A 314 30.70 2.10 10.09
CA ALA A 314 29.93 1.54 8.97
C ALA A 314 28.53 1.11 9.40
N ILE A 315 28.40 0.39 10.53
CA ILE A 315 27.10 -0.04 11.03
C ILE A 315 26.27 1.13 11.52
N SER A 316 26.88 2.10 12.19
CA SER A 316 26.21 3.33 12.61
C SER A 316 25.63 4.10 11.42
N ALA A 317 26.41 4.24 10.34
CA ALA A 317 25.96 4.91 9.12
C ALA A 317 24.81 4.14 8.44
N VAL A 318 24.98 2.83 8.22
CA VAL A 318 23.95 1.99 7.57
C VAL A 318 22.66 2.04 8.37
N TRP A 319 22.73 1.85 9.68
CA TRP A 319 21.55 1.83 10.53
C TRP A 319 20.88 3.20 10.63
N THR A 320 21.68 4.25 10.72
CA THR A 320 21.15 5.60 10.86
C THR A 320 20.41 6.03 9.59
N TYR A 321 20.92 5.69 8.41
CA TYR A 321 20.35 6.06 7.12
C TYR A 321 19.33 5.08 6.56
N ASP A 322 19.22 3.85 7.08
CA ASP A 322 18.25 2.86 6.59
C ASP A 322 16.81 3.38 6.65
N GLY A 323 16.43 3.99 7.78
CA GLY A 323 15.11 4.62 7.94
C GLY A 323 14.82 5.71 6.91
N LEU A 324 15.81 6.56 6.65
CA LEU A 324 15.72 7.62 5.67
C LEU A 324 15.57 7.06 4.26
N ALA A 325 16.40 6.09 3.90
CA ALA A 325 16.38 5.43 2.60
C ALA A 325 15.04 4.69 2.37
N ALA A 326 14.56 3.94 3.36
CA ALA A 326 13.30 3.21 3.27
C ALA A 326 12.12 4.16 3.05
N THR A 327 12.03 5.24 3.82
CA THR A 327 10.93 6.21 3.68
C THR A 327 11.00 6.99 2.37
N LEU A 328 12.20 7.39 1.91
CA LEU A 328 12.40 7.97 0.58
C LEU A 328 11.96 7.03 -0.55
N LEU A 329 12.32 5.74 -0.46
CA LEU A 329 11.93 4.74 -1.47
C LEU A 329 10.41 4.51 -1.48
N VAL A 330 9.76 4.51 -0.32
CA VAL A 330 8.30 4.40 -0.21
C VAL A 330 7.61 5.63 -0.79
N GLU A 331 8.08 6.83 -0.47
CA GLU A 331 7.56 8.08 -1.04
C GLU A 331 7.76 8.10 -2.56
N LEU A 332 8.96 7.77 -3.05
CA LEU A 332 9.26 7.67 -4.47
C LEU A 332 8.33 6.65 -5.16
N ALA A 333 8.09 5.48 -4.56
CA ALA A 333 7.18 4.47 -5.10
C ALA A 333 5.72 4.95 -5.20
N LEU A 334 5.25 5.77 -4.24
CA LEU A 334 3.92 6.38 -4.27
C LEU A 334 3.81 7.46 -5.36
N ILE A 335 4.89 8.22 -5.51
CA ILE A 335 5.04 9.35 -6.41
C ILE A 335 5.13 8.90 -7.88
N LEU A 336 5.84 7.79 -8.14
CA LEU A 336 6.10 7.31 -9.49
C LEU A 336 4.79 7.09 -10.26
N ASN A 337 4.56 7.94 -11.25
CA ASN A 337 3.51 7.76 -12.23
C ASN A 337 4.03 6.73 -13.24
N PRO A 338 3.30 5.63 -13.53
CA PRO A 338 3.77 4.60 -14.46
C PRO A 338 4.14 5.12 -15.85
N ARG A 339 3.59 6.28 -16.25
CA ARG A 339 3.95 6.93 -17.52
C ARG A 339 5.42 7.33 -17.58
N MET A 340 6.02 7.70 -16.45
CA MET A 340 7.45 8.00 -16.36
C MET A 340 8.31 6.73 -16.33
N THR A 341 7.78 5.63 -15.78
CA THR A 341 8.50 4.35 -15.77
C THR A 341 8.60 3.75 -17.18
N ALA A 342 7.58 3.96 -18.03
CA ALA A 342 7.61 3.55 -19.43
C ALA A 342 8.67 4.32 -20.25
N SER A 343 8.95 5.58 -19.90
CA SER A 343 10.04 6.35 -20.54
C SER A 343 11.43 6.01 -19.97
N LEU A 344 11.51 5.43 -18.77
CA LEU A 344 12.79 5.03 -18.15
C LEU A 344 13.36 3.73 -18.71
N GLY A 345 12.75 3.14 -19.74
CA GLY A 345 13.42 2.13 -20.57
C GLY A 345 13.87 0.87 -19.83
N VAL A 346 13.33 0.58 -18.63
CA VAL A 346 13.45 -0.73 -17.96
C VAL A 346 12.65 -1.72 -18.78
N SER A 347 13.23 -2.05 -19.91
CA SER A 347 12.85 -3.08 -20.84
C SER A 347 12.60 -4.36 -20.06
N ASN A 348 11.50 -5.02 -20.39
CA ASN A 348 11.13 -6.33 -19.90
C ASN A 348 12.36 -7.23 -19.76
N MET A 349 12.93 -7.33 -18.55
CA MET A 349 13.94 -8.33 -18.25
C MET A 349 13.26 -9.70 -18.31
N SER A 350 13.41 -10.30 -19.48
CA SER A 350 13.46 -11.73 -19.76
C SER A 350 12.42 -12.60 -19.04
N GLY A 351 11.22 -12.65 -19.63
CA GLY A 351 10.54 -13.94 -19.71
C GLY A 351 11.31 -14.78 -20.72
N ASN A 352 12.30 -15.53 -20.25
CA ASN A 352 13.08 -16.47 -21.05
C ASN A 352 12.18 -17.65 -21.44
N GLY A 353 11.25 -17.40 -22.37
CA GLY A 353 10.50 -18.42 -23.09
C GLY A 353 11.38 -18.90 -24.23
N SER A 354 12.15 -19.95 -23.97
CA SER A 354 12.81 -20.75 -24.99
C SER A 354 11.77 -21.33 -25.94
N SER A 355 11.44 -20.60 -27.01
CA SER A 355 10.83 -21.17 -28.22
C SER A 355 11.96 -21.71 -29.09
N THR A 356 12.43 -22.90 -28.73
CA THR A 356 13.32 -23.70 -29.56
C THR A 356 12.50 -24.32 -30.68
N GLY A 357 12.82 -23.97 -31.94
CA GLY A 357 12.55 -24.81 -33.11
C GLY A 357 11.45 -24.33 -34.06
N GLN A 358 11.82 -23.58 -35.11
CA GLN A 358 11.98 -24.16 -36.46
C GLN A 358 12.49 -23.11 -37.47
N PRO A 359 13.50 -23.43 -38.30
CA PRO A 359 13.89 -22.62 -39.44
C PRO A 359 13.16 -23.10 -40.70
N THR A 360 12.42 -22.23 -41.35
CA THR A 360 12.07 -22.41 -42.78
C THR A 360 12.41 -21.15 -43.54
N SER A 361 13.44 -21.33 -44.36
CA SER A 361 13.89 -20.50 -45.47
C SER A 361 12.76 -20.16 -46.45
N ASN A 362 12.81 -18.94 -47.02
CA ASN A 362 12.70 -18.61 -48.45
C ASN A 362 12.41 -17.10 -48.57
N SER A 363 13.39 -16.31 -49.01
CA SER A 363 13.51 -15.79 -50.39
C SER A 363 12.54 -14.63 -50.69
N LEU A 364 13.04 -13.41 -50.84
CA LEU A 364 13.39 -12.85 -52.14
C LEU A 364 13.95 -11.44 -51.97
N THR A 365 15.08 -11.23 -52.64
CA THR A 365 15.75 -9.97 -52.92
C THR A 365 14.96 -9.12 -53.91
N THR A 366 14.84 -7.83 -53.65
CA THR A 366 14.84 -6.82 -54.73
C THR A 366 15.70 -5.64 -54.33
N SER A 367 16.86 -5.60 -54.98
CA SER A 367 17.74 -4.45 -55.14
C SER A 367 17.04 -3.35 -55.92
N ASP A 368 17.09 -2.11 -55.45
CA ASP A 368 17.51 -1.01 -56.32
C ASP A 368 18.03 0.16 -55.51
N GLY A 369 19.15 0.70 -55.97
CA GLY A 369 19.87 1.78 -55.30
C GLY A 369 19.86 3.06 -56.11
N ARG A 370 20.12 4.20 -55.46
CA ARG A 370 21.11 5.22 -55.84
C ARG A 370 20.98 6.49 -55.00
N ASN A 371 22.17 6.93 -54.55
CA ASN A 371 22.73 8.29 -54.58
C ASN A 371 21.98 9.43 -53.84
N VAL A 372 22.53 9.97 -52.74
CA VAL A 372 23.66 10.93 -52.61
C VAL A 372 23.17 12.39 -52.60
N THR A 373 23.36 13.01 -51.42
CA THR A 373 23.60 14.44 -51.08
C THR A 373 22.77 15.56 -51.72
N SER A 374 22.16 16.42 -50.89
CA SER A 374 22.66 17.79 -50.66
C SER A 374 21.85 18.52 -49.57
N MET A 375 22.55 19.39 -48.83
CA MET A 375 21.97 20.49 -48.07
C MET A 375 21.18 21.42 -49.00
N ASP A 376 20.05 21.99 -48.53
CA ASP A 376 19.94 23.43 -48.30
C ASP A 376 18.59 23.85 -47.70
N THR A 377 18.70 24.64 -46.64
CA THR A 377 17.95 25.85 -46.25
C THR A 377 16.68 26.23 -47.04
N THR A 378 15.52 26.39 -46.35
CA THR A 378 14.74 27.65 -46.24
C THR A 378 13.36 27.48 -45.60
N HIS A 379 13.21 28.09 -44.42
CA HIS A 379 12.22 29.11 -44.08
C HIS A 379 10.87 29.14 -44.86
N SER A 380 9.76 28.73 -44.23
CA SER A 380 8.42 29.28 -44.52
C SER A 380 7.45 29.20 -43.34
N LYS A 381 7.51 30.28 -42.56
CA LYS A 381 6.41 31.06 -41.97
C LYS A 381 4.98 30.62 -42.37
N TRP A 382 4.22 30.08 -41.42
CA TRP A 382 2.75 29.96 -41.50
C TRP A 382 2.10 31.04 -40.62
N GLU A 383 1.60 32.09 -41.25
CA GLU A 383 0.69 33.08 -40.65
C GLU A 383 -0.76 32.85 -41.11
N LYS A 384 -1.68 33.06 -40.16
CA LYS A 384 -3.08 33.50 -40.28
C LYS A 384 -4.11 32.55 -40.91
N PHE A 385 -5.18 32.31 -40.15
CA PHE A 385 -6.50 32.88 -40.49
C PHE A 385 -7.24 33.32 -39.21
N GLY A 386 -7.61 34.60 -39.20
CA GLY A 386 -8.55 35.20 -38.27
C GLY A 386 -9.83 35.60 -39.00
N THR A 387 -10.93 35.57 -38.23
CA THR A 387 -12.08 36.49 -38.23
C THR A 387 -12.79 36.81 -39.54
N VAL A 388 -14.01 36.27 -39.60
CA VAL A 388 -15.13 36.61 -40.48
C VAL A 388 -15.74 37.97 -40.08
N SER A 389 -15.92 38.87 -41.05
CA SER A 389 -16.85 40.01 -40.97
C SER A 389 -17.45 40.31 -42.36
N ARG A 390 -18.74 40.00 -42.47
CA ARG A 390 -19.89 40.76 -43.02
C ARG A 390 -19.75 41.66 -44.27
N GLY A 391 -20.68 41.41 -45.22
CA GLY A 391 -21.27 42.37 -46.18
C GLY A 391 -20.51 42.52 -47.50
N SER A 392 -21.09 42.85 -48.65
CA SER A 392 -22.44 43.18 -49.12
C SER A 392 -22.29 43.45 -50.64
N MET A 393 -23.28 43.10 -51.48
CA MET A 393 -23.50 43.54 -52.88
C MET A 393 -22.38 43.22 -53.90
N GLY A 394 -22.61 42.80 -55.16
CA GLY A 394 -23.73 43.01 -56.07
C GLY A 394 -23.19 43.75 -57.32
N HIS A 395 -23.09 43.04 -58.46
CA HIS A 395 -22.98 43.46 -59.88
C HIS A 395 -21.98 42.57 -60.63
N THR A 396 -22.34 41.77 -61.65
CA THR A 396 -22.89 42.02 -63.01
C THR A 396 -21.80 41.90 -64.08
N GLN A 397 -21.98 40.89 -64.94
CA GLN A 397 -21.57 40.72 -66.35
C GLN A 397 -20.13 41.02 -66.79
N GLN A 398 -19.49 40.01 -67.38
CA GLN A 398 -19.17 40.09 -68.83
C GLN A 398 -18.92 38.70 -69.46
N THR A 399 -19.75 38.43 -70.46
CA THR A 399 -19.65 37.51 -71.61
C THR A 399 -18.42 37.90 -72.47
N VAL A 400 -17.64 37.04 -73.13
CA VAL A 400 -17.82 36.39 -74.46
C VAL A 400 -16.47 35.68 -74.74
N SER A 401 -16.39 34.39 -75.09
CA SER A 401 -16.15 33.88 -76.48
C SER A 401 -15.95 32.36 -76.36
N ASN A 402 -16.80 31.48 -76.91
CA ASN A 402 -17.03 31.06 -78.30
C ASN A 402 -15.96 30.16 -78.92
N GLY A 403 -16.39 28.97 -79.36
CA GLY A 403 -15.65 27.96 -80.15
C GLY A 403 -15.33 26.71 -79.33
N GLY A 404 -15.98 25.55 -79.43
CA GLY A 404 -16.81 24.99 -80.49
C GLY A 404 -16.09 23.79 -81.11
N PHE A 405 -16.40 22.56 -80.68
CA PHE A 405 -16.68 21.45 -81.60
C PHE A 405 -17.26 20.24 -80.84
N SER A 406 -18.34 19.74 -81.40
CA SER A 406 -19.20 18.64 -80.98
C SER A 406 -18.82 17.35 -81.69
N THR A 407 -18.94 16.21 -81.02
CA THR A 407 -19.43 14.90 -81.53
C THR A 407 -19.38 13.95 -80.33
N GLY A 408 -20.50 13.59 -79.70
CA GLY A 408 -21.50 12.61 -80.16
C GLY A 408 -21.17 11.27 -79.45
N GLY A 409 -22.06 10.55 -78.79
CA GLY A 409 -23.50 10.61 -78.58
C GLY A 409 -23.93 9.21 -78.12
N PHE A 410 -25.04 9.14 -77.35
CA PHE A 410 -25.97 8.00 -77.15
C PHE A 410 -25.40 6.67 -76.62
N GLY A 411 -26.03 5.90 -75.75
CA GLY A 411 -27.35 5.85 -75.10
C GLY A 411 -27.32 4.55 -74.27
N ALA A 412 -27.64 4.59 -72.97
CA ALA A 412 -28.95 4.28 -72.40
C ALA A 412 -29.35 2.79 -72.41
N ASN A 413 -29.70 2.33 -71.19
CA ASN A 413 -30.51 1.16 -70.79
C ASN A 413 -29.81 -0.20 -70.67
N THR A 414 -29.97 -1.01 -69.60
CA THR A 414 -30.95 -1.05 -68.51
C THR A 414 -30.49 -2.07 -67.45
N GLY A 415 -30.89 -1.88 -66.19
CA GLY A 415 -31.18 -3.00 -65.28
C GLY A 415 -30.59 -2.91 -63.88
N ASN A 416 -31.45 -2.50 -62.93
CA ASN A 416 -31.77 -3.14 -61.64
C ASN A 416 -30.63 -3.68 -60.75
N ASP A 417 -30.64 -3.60 -59.43
CA ASP A 417 -31.53 -3.03 -58.40
C ASP A 417 -30.79 -3.21 -57.07
N GLY A 418 -31.12 -2.39 -56.08
CA GLY A 418 -31.31 -2.91 -54.72
C GLY A 418 -30.11 -2.99 -53.77
N LEU A 419 -29.84 -1.88 -53.12
CA LEU A 419 -29.11 -1.75 -51.84
C LEU A 419 -29.85 -2.45 -50.66
N PRO A 420 -29.17 -2.63 -49.51
CA PRO A 420 -29.51 -3.62 -48.48
C PRO A 420 -30.36 -3.05 -47.32
N ARG A 421 -31.07 -3.95 -46.60
CA ARG A 421 -31.50 -3.70 -45.21
C ARG A 421 -31.34 -4.95 -44.36
N TYR A 422 -30.70 -4.75 -43.20
CA TYR A 422 -30.57 -5.73 -42.13
C TYR A 422 -31.86 -5.86 -41.31
N SER A 423 -32.06 -7.09 -40.85
CA SER A 423 -33.20 -7.67 -40.16
C SER A 423 -33.29 -7.31 -38.67
N ILE A 424 -34.52 -7.15 -38.19
CA ILE A 424 -34.95 -7.30 -36.79
C ILE A 424 -36.03 -8.39 -36.80
N SER A 425 -35.85 -9.45 -35.99
CA SER A 425 -36.88 -10.42 -35.59
C SER A 425 -36.39 -11.04 -34.28
N ASP A 426 -37.08 -10.83 -33.15
CA ASP A 426 -38.18 -11.66 -32.63
C ASP A 426 -37.79 -13.13 -32.41
N MET A 427 -37.77 -13.54 -31.14
CA MET A 427 -38.13 -14.92 -30.75
C MET A 427 -38.92 -14.92 -29.44
N SER A 428 -40.21 -15.15 -29.61
CA SER A 428 -41.18 -15.64 -28.64
C SER A 428 -40.92 -17.11 -28.32
N MET A 429 -41.21 -17.55 -27.09
CA MET A 429 -41.53 -18.94 -26.75
C MET A 429 -42.45 -18.96 -25.52
N ASP A 430 -43.72 -19.29 -25.77
CA ASP A 430 -44.73 -19.76 -24.82
C ASP A 430 -44.50 -21.24 -24.45
N ILE A 431 -45.32 -21.75 -23.48
CA ILE A 431 -45.50 -23.15 -22.98
C ILE A 431 -44.87 -23.32 -21.56
N LEU A 432 -45.56 -23.70 -20.46
CA LEU A 432 -46.82 -24.42 -20.21
C LEU A 432 -47.37 -24.08 -18.80
N LYS A 433 -48.70 -24.11 -18.68
CA LYS A 433 -49.52 -24.04 -17.45
C LYS A 433 -49.22 -25.19 -16.46
N GLY A 434 -49.19 -24.87 -15.17
CA GLY A 434 -49.37 -25.82 -14.07
C GLY A 434 -50.13 -25.18 -12.91
N HIS A 435 -51.37 -25.65 -12.69
CA HIS A 435 -52.28 -25.24 -11.62
C HIS A 435 -52.02 -26.03 -10.33
N GLY A 436 -52.13 -25.35 -9.20
CA GLY A 436 -52.26 -25.90 -7.84
C GLY A 436 -51.88 -24.80 -6.84
N GLY A 437 -52.70 -24.33 -5.90
CA GLY A 437 -53.84 -24.94 -5.23
C GLY A 437 -53.52 -25.01 -3.74
N GLY A 438 -53.92 -23.99 -2.96
CA GLY A 438 -53.76 -23.90 -1.49
C GLY A 438 -52.98 -22.64 -1.07
N PRO A 439 -53.44 -21.90 -0.03
CA PRO A 439 -53.36 -22.45 1.33
C PRO A 439 -54.56 -22.12 2.23
N ASN A 440 -54.82 -23.02 3.18
CA ASN A 440 -55.73 -22.82 4.30
C ASN A 440 -55.04 -23.40 5.55
N SER A 441 -54.60 -22.57 6.49
CA SER A 441 -54.58 -22.92 7.92
C SER A 441 -54.02 -21.78 8.78
N ASN A 442 -54.90 -21.32 9.65
CA ASN A 442 -54.77 -20.45 10.81
C ASN A 442 -53.66 -20.83 11.82
N ALA A 443 -53.04 -19.81 12.42
CA ALA A 443 -52.66 -19.70 13.85
C ALA A 443 -52.20 -18.24 14.06
N SER A 444 -52.89 -17.30 14.70
CA SER A 444 -53.47 -17.17 16.06
C SER A 444 -52.46 -17.12 17.23
N PHE A 445 -52.56 -16.04 18.01
CA PHE A 445 -51.93 -15.67 19.30
C PHE A 445 -50.47 -15.17 19.22
N TYR A 446 -50.14 -13.94 19.64
CA TYR A 446 -50.37 -13.33 20.96
C TYR A 446 -50.90 -11.88 20.95
N THR A 447 -51.79 -11.64 21.91
CA THR A 447 -52.38 -10.38 22.34
C THR A 447 -51.62 -9.85 23.56
N ALA A 448 -51.22 -8.58 23.56
CA ALA A 448 -50.96 -7.72 24.73
C ALA A 448 -50.53 -6.34 24.19
N GLY A 449 -51.01 -5.19 24.61
CA GLY A 449 -52.01 -4.81 25.59
C GLY A 449 -52.14 -3.29 25.48
N ASP A 450 -53.37 -2.79 25.45
CA ASP A 450 -53.72 -1.38 25.45
C ASP A 450 -53.27 -0.69 26.74
N LEU A 451 -52.65 0.48 26.61
CA LEU A 451 -52.58 1.48 27.69
C LEU A 451 -52.76 2.89 27.10
N SER A 452 -54.03 3.29 27.07
CA SER A 452 -54.57 4.58 27.52
C SER A 452 -53.72 5.86 27.38
N ARG A 453 -54.21 6.68 26.44
CA ARG A 453 -54.19 8.15 26.33
C ARG A 453 -54.47 8.87 27.67
N PRO A 454 -53.92 10.09 27.86
CA PRO A 454 -54.80 11.19 28.25
C PRO A 454 -54.57 12.52 27.49
N SER A 455 -55.70 13.12 27.14
CA SER A 455 -56.05 14.56 27.07
C SER A 455 -54.98 15.65 26.91
N SER A 456 -55.19 16.46 25.86
CA SER A 456 -54.72 17.84 25.63
C SER A 456 -55.33 18.87 26.60
N PRO A 457 -54.76 20.09 26.71
CA PRO A 457 -55.46 21.29 26.18
C PRO A 457 -54.45 22.37 25.62
N PRO A 458 -54.79 23.66 25.39
CA PRO A 458 -55.11 24.17 24.05
C PRO A 458 -54.22 25.33 23.55
N THR A 459 -54.25 25.52 22.22
CA THR A 459 -54.12 26.77 21.43
C THR A 459 -53.10 27.85 21.82
N SER A 460 -52.15 28.10 20.91
CA SER A 460 -51.64 29.45 20.64
C SER A 460 -51.27 29.61 19.16
N ASN A 461 -51.80 30.67 18.55
CA ASN A 461 -51.64 31.10 17.17
C ASN A 461 -50.18 31.41 16.78
N ALA A 462 -49.75 30.96 15.60
CA ALA A 462 -48.57 31.49 14.90
C ALA A 462 -48.65 31.15 13.39
N PRO A 463 -48.00 31.95 12.51
CA PRO A 463 -48.49 32.23 11.17
C PRO A 463 -48.03 31.24 10.09
N SER A 464 -48.89 31.09 9.09
CA SER A 464 -48.68 30.37 7.83
C SER A 464 -47.49 30.92 7.05
N TYR A 465 -46.39 30.17 7.00
CA TYR A 465 -45.34 30.30 5.99
C TYR A 465 -45.48 29.19 4.95
N GLY A 466 -45.54 29.60 3.68
CA GLY A 466 -45.78 28.73 2.53
C GLY A 466 -44.74 27.63 2.38
N MET A 467 -45.22 26.39 2.31
CA MET A 467 -44.48 25.25 1.80
C MET A 467 -44.53 25.25 0.27
N THR A 468 -43.45 25.68 -0.35
CA THR A 468 -43.06 25.28 -1.71
C THR A 468 -41.58 24.92 -1.64
N GLY A 469 -41.24 23.64 -1.87
CA GLY A 469 -39.84 23.25 -2.07
C GLY A 469 -39.35 21.92 -1.47
N ILE A 470 -40.20 21.11 -0.83
CA ILE A 470 -39.75 19.79 -0.32
C ILE A 470 -39.75 18.72 -1.43
N GLY A 471 -40.59 18.87 -2.46
CA GLY A 471 -40.70 17.89 -3.54
C GLY A 471 -39.45 17.80 -4.45
N GLU A 472 -38.77 18.92 -4.71
CA GLU A 472 -37.66 18.97 -5.67
C GLU A 472 -36.37 18.36 -5.09
N ILE A 473 -36.12 18.56 -3.79
CA ILE A 473 -34.97 17.97 -3.09
C ILE A 473 -35.15 16.46 -2.91
N GLU A 474 -36.38 15.99 -2.66
CA GLU A 474 -36.70 14.57 -2.58
C GLU A 474 -36.59 13.88 -3.95
N GLN A 475 -37.03 14.58 -5.01
CA GLN A 475 -36.93 14.11 -6.40
C GLN A 475 -35.48 14.04 -6.88
N ASP A 476 -34.66 15.05 -6.58
CA ASP A 476 -33.23 15.05 -6.91
C ASP A 476 -32.46 14.01 -6.11
N ARG A 477 -32.84 13.74 -4.86
CA ARG A 477 -32.26 12.66 -4.06
C ARG A 477 -32.62 11.29 -4.63
N MET A 478 -33.85 11.09 -5.11
CA MET A 478 -34.26 9.86 -5.81
C MET A 478 -33.56 9.71 -7.16
N ASN A 479 -33.42 10.80 -7.92
CA ASN A 479 -32.76 10.79 -9.22
C ASN A 479 -31.24 10.57 -9.08
N TYR A 480 -30.63 11.15 -8.05
CA TYR A 480 -29.23 10.90 -7.67
C TYR A 480 -29.02 9.44 -7.25
N ASN A 481 -29.91 8.86 -6.43
CA ASN A 481 -29.83 7.45 -6.04
C ASN A 481 -30.08 6.50 -7.23
N ALA A 482 -30.96 6.85 -8.17
CA ALA A 482 -31.21 6.08 -9.38
C ALA A 482 -30.00 6.11 -10.35
N THR A 483 -29.35 7.27 -10.50
CA THR A 483 -28.17 7.41 -11.37
C THR A 483 -26.88 6.90 -10.73
N THR A 484 -26.70 6.99 -9.41
CA THR A 484 -25.53 6.40 -8.72
C THR A 484 -25.69 4.92 -8.40
N GLY A 485 -26.92 4.40 -8.29
CA GLY A 485 -27.22 2.98 -8.09
C GLY A 485 -26.88 2.10 -9.29
N GLN A 486 -26.93 2.63 -10.51
CA GLN A 486 -26.60 1.89 -11.74
C GLN A 486 -25.10 1.85 -12.09
N VAL A 487 -24.25 2.64 -11.41
CA VAL A 487 -22.82 2.76 -11.79
C VAL A 487 -21.89 1.87 -10.94
N ARG A 488 -22.39 1.13 -9.93
CA ARG A 488 -21.52 0.38 -9.00
C ARG A 488 -21.96 -1.02 -8.58
N THR A 489 -22.75 -1.71 -9.39
CA THR A 489 -22.81 -3.18 -9.25
C THR A 489 -22.41 -3.83 -10.57
N PRO A 490 -21.30 -4.58 -10.64
CA PRO A 490 -21.08 -5.45 -11.79
C PRO A 490 -22.25 -6.43 -11.88
N PRO A 491 -22.61 -6.89 -13.10
CA PRO A 491 -23.69 -7.85 -13.28
C PRO A 491 -23.47 -9.04 -12.33
N ARG A 492 -24.50 -9.40 -11.56
CA ARG A 492 -24.53 -10.67 -10.82
C ARG A 492 -24.42 -11.78 -11.86
N TYR A 493 -23.26 -12.42 -11.96
CA TYR A 493 -23.16 -13.71 -12.61
C TYR A 493 -23.96 -14.71 -11.78
N VAL A 494 -25.13 -15.10 -12.29
CA VAL A 494 -25.81 -16.31 -11.85
C VAL A 494 -24.96 -17.47 -12.36
N ILE A 495 -24.23 -18.11 -11.45
CA ILE A 495 -23.54 -19.36 -11.74
C ILE A 495 -24.64 -20.41 -11.92
N PRO A 496 -24.75 -21.09 -13.08
CA PRO A 496 -25.63 -22.25 -13.19
C PRO A 496 -25.19 -23.26 -12.13
N ALA A 497 -26.12 -23.77 -11.34
CA ALA A 497 -25.86 -24.86 -10.42
C ALA A 497 -25.25 -26.03 -11.24
N ILE A 498 -23.95 -26.26 -11.06
CA ILE A 498 -23.29 -27.47 -11.55
C ILE A 498 -23.59 -28.52 -10.49
N ASP A 499 -24.28 -29.58 -10.92
CA ASP A 499 -24.67 -30.73 -10.11
C ASP A 499 -23.56 -31.21 -9.18
N GLU A 500 -23.80 -31.02 -7.89
CA GLU A 500 -23.00 -31.50 -6.76
C GLU A 500 -23.28 -32.99 -6.50
N GLN A 501 -23.30 -33.80 -7.56
CA GLN A 501 -23.74 -35.20 -7.49
C GLN A 501 -22.68 -36.21 -7.95
N ARG A 502 -21.41 -35.80 -8.03
CA ARG A 502 -20.30 -36.67 -8.46
C ARG A 502 -19.11 -36.77 -7.50
N GLN A 503 -19.32 -36.46 -6.22
CA GLN A 503 -18.27 -36.48 -5.20
C GLN A 503 -18.63 -37.34 -3.98
N LEU A 504 -19.32 -38.46 -4.22
CA LEU A 504 -19.64 -39.47 -3.19
C LEU A 504 -19.12 -40.90 -3.50
N ASP A 505 -18.38 -41.10 -4.60
CA ASP A 505 -17.96 -42.45 -5.04
C ASP A 505 -16.44 -42.73 -4.95
N MET A 506 -15.68 -42.00 -4.13
CA MET A 506 -14.22 -42.22 -4.01
C MET A 506 -13.66 -42.51 -2.61
N ASP A 507 -14.51 -42.74 -1.60
CA ASP A 507 -14.04 -43.06 -0.23
C ASP A 507 -14.23 -44.53 0.18
N SER A 508 -14.51 -45.45 -0.76
CA SER A 508 -14.77 -46.87 -0.49
C SER A 508 -13.65 -47.82 -0.93
N PHE A 509 -12.38 -47.45 -0.77
CA PHE A 509 -11.25 -48.39 -0.87
C PHE A 509 -10.08 -48.01 0.06
N SER A 510 -10.15 -48.42 1.32
CA SER A 510 -8.96 -48.71 2.16
C SER A 510 -9.36 -49.17 3.58
N THR A 511 -9.82 -50.41 3.71
CA THR A 511 -9.84 -51.11 5.02
C THR A 511 -9.56 -52.61 4.84
N LEU A 512 -8.28 -52.98 4.95
CA LEU A 512 -7.72 -54.31 5.19
C LEU A 512 -6.20 -54.12 5.19
N GLY A 513 -5.40 -54.33 6.23
CA GLY A 513 -5.57 -54.79 7.60
C GLY A 513 -4.21 -54.64 8.29
N GLY A 514 -4.15 -54.74 9.62
CA GLY A 514 -2.86 -54.70 10.32
C GLY A 514 -2.98 -54.39 11.80
N ASN A 515 -3.39 -55.40 12.56
CA ASN A 515 -3.30 -55.45 14.02
C ASN A 515 -1.87 -55.19 14.52
N ASN A 516 -1.70 -54.47 15.64
CA ASN A 516 -1.11 -55.00 16.88
C ASN A 516 -1.03 -53.97 18.02
N SER A 517 -1.55 -54.40 19.19
CA SER A 517 -1.17 -54.07 20.59
C SER A 517 -0.93 -52.61 20.98
N VAL A 518 -1.78 -51.93 21.76
CA VAL A 518 -2.03 -52.08 23.21
C VAL A 518 -0.75 -52.14 24.06
N MET A 519 -0.33 -50.99 24.60
CA MET A 519 0.08 -50.89 25.99
C MET A 519 -0.26 -49.51 26.56
N SER A 520 -1.08 -49.53 27.59
CA SER A 520 -1.43 -48.41 28.46
C SER A 520 -0.47 -48.42 29.64
N SER A 521 0.10 -47.26 30.01
CA SER A 521 0.70 -47.08 31.34
C SER A 521 0.48 -45.65 31.81
N SER A 522 -0.49 -45.49 32.70
CA SER A 522 -0.61 -44.38 33.64
C SER A 522 0.25 -44.69 34.88
N HIS A 523 0.60 -43.64 35.65
CA HIS A 523 1.41 -43.61 36.88
C HIS A 523 2.93 -43.46 36.72
N LEU A 524 3.46 -42.27 37.07
CA LEU A 524 4.10 -42.07 38.38
C LEU A 524 4.33 -40.57 38.65
N MET A 525 3.77 -40.07 39.75
CA MET A 525 4.29 -38.89 40.45
C MET A 525 5.67 -39.23 41.04
N GLY A 526 6.62 -38.33 40.91
CA GLY A 526 7.94 -38.44 41.54
C GLY A 526 8.48 -37.06 41.89
N HIS A 527 8.48 -36.76 43.18
CA HIS A 527 9.12 -35.62 43.83
C HIS A 527 10.54 -35.35 43.30
N TYR A 528 10.86 -34.09 43.05
CA TYR A 528 12.24 -33.59 43.04
C TYR A 528 12.36 -32.41 44.00
N SER A 529 13.00 -32.68 45.14
CA SER A 529 13.55 -31.69 46.08
C SER A 529 14.99 -31.36 45.68
N PRO A 530 15.51 -30.17 46.05
CA PRO A 530 16.79 -29.65 45.56
C PRO A 530 17.97 -30.13 46.42
N PRO A 531 19.22 -30.13 45.90
CA PRO A 531 20.39 -30.17 46.74
C PRO A 531 20.79 -28.75 47.14
N SER A 532 20.79 -28.53 48.45
CA SER A 532 21.52 -27.48 49.14
C SER A 532 23.02 -27.77 49.16
N THR A 533 23.78 -26.70 49.42
CA THR A 533 25.14 -26.63 50.00
C THR A 533 26.31 -26.77 49.03
N TYR A 534 27.07 -25.68 48.84
CA TYR A 534 28.45 -25.60 49.35
C TYR A 534 28.90 -24.13 49.51
N GLN A 535 29.38 -23.81 50.72
CA GLN A 535 30.13 -22.62 51.12
C GLN A 535 31.62 -22.76 50.77
N HIS A 536 32.33 -21.62 50.84
CA HIS A 536 33.78 -21.37 50.82
C HIS A 536 34.43 -21.19 49.44
N LEU A 537 34.67 -19.93 49.03
CA LEU A 537 35.83 -19.10 49.36
C LEU A 537 35.60 -17.66 48.86
#